data_AF-A0A2G9HBJ3-F1
#
_entry.id   AF-A0A2G9HBJ3-F1
#
_cell.length_a   1.000
_cell.length_b   1.000
_cell.length_c   1.000
_cell.angle_alpha   90.00
_cell.angle_beta   90.00
_cell.angle_gamma   90.00
#
_symmetry.space_group_name_H-M   'P 1'
#
loop_
_entity.id
_entity.type
_entity.pdbx_description
1 polymer ?
#
loop_
_entity_poly.entity_id
_entity_poly.type
_entity_poly.pdbx_seq_one_letter_code
_entity_poly.pdbx_strand_id
1 'polypeptide(L)'
;MVATLNSSTNSSKTIKFLYSYGGRIVPRRPDGILRYVGGYTRVLAVDRSVTFSELMVKFGESCGSSMDLKCKLPTEDLDLLISIKSDDELKSVIDEYDRASPEAKIRALLFPIKPAKKVSVPSSPMSCFDFPSPRKQLTVSPDIYTAPACAAYYGFSPAVGYPVDAEVYHWDKGKSPWYLHHMHRQTYFGLHCY
;
A
#
# COMPACT_ATOMS: atom_id res chain seq x y z
N MET A 1 37.72 37.02 23.52
CA MET A 1 37.71 36.25 22.26
C MET A 1 36.35 35.59 22.14
N VAL A 2 35.52 36.01 21.18
CA VAL A 2 34.22 35.35 20.92
C VAL A 2 34.40 34.48 19.68
N ALA A 3 34.35 33.17 19.85
CA ALA A 3 34.48 32.22 18.75
C ALA A 3 33.12 32.06 18.06
N THR A 4 32.89 32.84 17.00
CA THR A 4 31.78 32.58 16.07
C THR A 4 32.07 31.30 15.30
N LEU A 5 31.40 30.21 15.65
CA LEU A 5 31.52 28.94 14.91
C LEU A 5 30.77 29.05 13.58
N ASN A 6 31.53 29.26 12.50
CA ASN A 6 31.00 29.29 11.14
C ASN A 6 30.37 27.94 10.76
N SER A 7 29.06 27.94 10.51
CA SER A 7 28.35 26.81 9.92
C SER A 7 28.61 26.73 8.41
N SER A 8 29.82 26.32 8.03
CA SER A 8 30.25 26.18 6.63
C SER A 8 30.84 24.79 6.35
N THR A 9 30.37 24.18 5.25
CA THR A 9 30.98 23.03 4.55
C THR A 9 31.24 21.74 5.35
N ASN A 10 30.17 21.06 5.77
CA ASN A 10 30.21 19.61 6.13
C ASN A 10 29.20 18.78 5.30
N SER A 11 28.80 19.31 4.13
CA SER A 11 27.88 18.69 3.17
C SER A 11 28.45 17.44 2.49
N SER A 12 29.76 17.22 2.55
CA SER A 12 30.42 16.02 2.02
C SER A 12 30.26 14.77 2.90
N LYS A 13 29.94 14.91 4.19
CA LYS A 13 29.78 13.76 5.11
C LYS A 13 28.33 13.41 5.44
N THR A 14 27.44 14.40 5.38
CA THR A 14 26.03 14.22 5.78
C THR A 14 25.10 14.23 4.58
N ILE A 15 24.14 13.29 4.58
CA ILE A 15 23.07 13.19 3.60
C ILE A 15 21.72 13.53 4.24
N LYS A 16 20.79 14.08 3.45
CA LYS A 16 19.49 14.59 3.90
C LYS A 16 18.36 13.87 3.19
N PHE A 17 17.52 13.16 3.95
CA PHE A 17 16.28 12.57 3.48
C PHE A 17 15.12 13.53 3.74
N LEU A 18 14.43 13.95 2.69
CA LEU A 18 13.12 14.60 2.77
C LEU A 18 12.06 13.49 2.69
N TYR A 19 11.53 13.07 3.84
CA TYR A 19 10.62 11.94 3.94
C TYR A 19 9.19 12.38 4.22
N SER A 20 8.21 11.73 3.59
CA SER A 20 6.78 11.95 3.86
C SER A 20 6.05 10.66 4.23
N TYR A 21 5.11 10.74 5.19
CA TYR A 21 4.38 9.59 5.73
C TYR A 21 2.97 9.97 6.22
N GLY A 22 2.07 8.98 6.31
CA GLY A 22 0.68 9.19 6.77
C GLY A 22 -0.26 9.92 5.79
N GLY A 23 0.25 10.34 4.64
CA GLY A 23 -0.53 10.87 3.51
C GLY A 23 -0.83 9.79 2.47
N ARG A 24 -1.28 10.22 1.29
CA ARG A 24 -1.60 9.33 0.15
C ARG A 24 -1.08 9.90 -1.16
N ILE A 25 -0.73 9.00 -2.08
CA ILE A 25 -0.45 9.36 -3.48
C ILE A 25 -1.79 9.42 -4.23
N VAL A 26 -2.03 10.51 -4.97
CA VAL A 26 -3.23 10.70 -5.81
C VAL A 26 -2.85 11.34 -7.15
N PRO A 27 -3.54 11.02 -8.25
CA PRO A 27 -3.34 11.70 -9.53
C PRO A 27 -3.81 13.16 -9.47
N ARG A 28 -3.03 14.05 -10.08
CA ARG A 28 -3.40 15.45 -10.35
C ARG A 28 -4.39 15.50 -11.51
N ARG A 29 -5.62 15.98 -11.27
CA ARG A 29 -6.41 16.57 -12.36
C ARG A 29 -5.76 17.93 -12.74
N PRO A 30 -5.56 18.27 -14.02
CA PRO A 30 -5.96 17.54 -15.22
C PRO A 30 -4.90 16.58 -15.80
N ASP A 31 -3.63 16.69 -15.41
CA ASP A 31 -2.49 16.07 -16.13
C ASP A 31 -2.21 14.58 -15.83
N GLY A 32 -2.94 13.98 -14.88
CA GLY A 32 -2.72 12.59 -14.43
C GLY A 32 -1.55 12.39 -13.44
N ILE A 33 -0.51 13.23 -13.51
CA ILE A 33 0.73 13.12 -12.72
C ILE A 33 0.47 12.89 -11.22
N LEU A 34 1.15 11.90 -10.63
CA LEU A 34 0.98 11.56 -9.23
C LEU A 34 1.56 12.63 -8.28
N ARG A 35 0.81 12.95 -7.23
CA ARG A 35 1.21 13.86 -6.14
C ARG A 35 1.00 13.21 -4.78
N TYR A 36 1.87 13.52 -3.82
CA TYR A 36 1.64 13.18 -2.41
C TYR A 36 0.75 14.24 -1.76
N VAL A 37 -0.28 13.83 -1.02
CA VAL A 37 -1.26 14.73 -0.39
C VAL A 37 -1.56 14.29 1.05
N GLY A 38 -1.55 15.28 1.96
CA GLY A 38 -1.76 15.07 3.39
C GLY A 38 -0.54 14.43 4.08
N GLY A 39 -0.74 13.96 5.30
CA GLY A 39 0.31 13.38 6.13
C GLY A 39 1.32 14.42 6.64
N TYR A 40 2.51 13.93 6.97
CA TYR A 40 3.64 14.71 7.45
C TYR A 40 4.77 14.69 6.44
N THR A 41 5.53 15.77 6.36
CA THR A 41 6.82 15.83 5.64
C THR A 41 7.88 16.36 6.59
N ARG A 42 9.00 15.66 6.69
CA ARG A 42 10.09 15.96 7.63
C ARG A 42 11.45 15.77 6.93
N VAL A 43 12.51 16.30 7.55
CA VAL A 43 13.89 16.11 7.09
C VAL A 43 14.66 15.33 8.15
N LEU A 44 15.33 14.25 7.73
CA LEU A 44 16.29 13.51 8.55
C LEU A 44 17.68 13.71 7.93
N ALA A 45 18.65 14.15 8.75
CA ALA A 45 20.05 14.22 8.36
C ALA A 45 20.82 13.07 9.04
N VAL A 46 21.63 12.35 8.27
CA VAL A 46 22.44 11.20 8.73
C VAL A 46 23.81 11.25 8.04
N ASP A 47 24.76 10.46 8.52
CA ASP A 47 26.04 10.27 7.83
C ASP A 47 25.83 9.50 6.51
N ARG A 48 26.65 9.75 5.49
CA ARG A 48 26.64 8.98 4.23
C ARG A 48 26.94 7.48 4.43
N SER A 49 27.66 7.14 5.50
CA SER A 49 28.01 5.75 5.86
C SER A 49 26.92 5.00 6.65
N VAL A 50 25.74 5.59 6.85
CA VAL A 50 24.63 4.96 7.59
C VAL A 50 24.19 3.63 6.97
N THR A 51 23.97 2.62 7.80
CA THR A 51 23.38 1.34 7.36
C THR A 51 21.88 1.47 7.15
N PHE A 52 21.31 0.64 6.27
CA PHE A 52 19.87 0.54 6.06
C PHE A 52 19.14 0.26 7.38
N SER A 53 19.66 -0.66 8.19
CA SER A 53 19.10 -1.00 9.51
C SER A 53 19.00 0.22 10.44
N GLU A 54 20.08 1.01 10.58
CA GLU A 54 20.06 2.24 11.40
C GLU A 54 19.10 3.30 10.85
N LEU A 55 19.06 3.45 9.52
CA LEU A 55 18.16 4.39 8.85
C LEU A 55 16.69 4.03 9.13
N MET A 56 16.35 2.73 9.06
CA MET A 56 15.00 2.24 9.36
C MET A 56 14.63 2.38 10.83
N VAL A 57 15.57 2.22 11.77
CA VAL A 57 15.34 2.51 13.20
C VAL A 57 15.00 3.98 13.41
N LYS A 58 15.80 4.91 12.86
CA LYS A 58 15.55 6.36 12.96
C LYS A 58 14.20 6.77 12.37
N PHE A 59 13.82 6.18 11.24
CA PHE A 59 12.48 6.39 10.68
C PHE A 59 11.38 5.82 11.60
N GLY A 60 11.55 4.60 12.11
CA GLY A 60 10.60 3.95 13.03
C GLY A 60 10.36 4.75 14.30
N GLU A 61 11.41 5.24 14.95
CA GLU A 61 11.35 6.13 16.11
C GLU A 61 10.62 7.44 15.78
N SER A 62 10.96 8.08 14.66
CA SER A 62 10.37 9.37 14.28
C SER A 62 8.88 9.29 13.93
N CYS A 63 8.44 8.14 13.41
CA CYS A 63 7.07 7.90 12.96
C CYS A 63 6.20 7.19 14.01
N GLY A 64 6.81 6.53 15.01
CA GLY A 64 6.12 5.74 16.03
C GLY A 64 5.70 4.33 15.60
N SER A 65 6.16 3.84 14.45
CA SER A 65 5.88 2.48 13.95
C SER A 65 6.85 2.04 12.85
N SER A 66 6.99 0.73 12.64
CA SER A 66 7.79 0.18 11.56
C SER A 66 7.26 0.58 10.17
N MET A 67 8.16 1.05 9.31
CA MET A 67 7.86 1.55 7.96
C MET A 67 8.64 0.77 6.90
N ASP A 68 8.10 0.71 5.68
CA ASP A 68 8.84 0.40 4.45
C ASP A 68 9.36 1.72 3.83
N LEU A 69 10.63 1.73 3.42
CA LEU A 69 11.26 2.87 2.74
C LEU A 69 11.14 2.74 1.22
N LYS A 70 10.59 3.77 0.57
CA LYS A 70 10.67 3.94 -0.88
C LYS A 70 11.19 5.33 -1.24
N CYS A 71 12.02 5.45 -2.27
CA CYS A 71 12.61 6.70 -2.71
C CYS A 71 12.27 6.99 -4.17
N LYS A 72 12.15 8.27 -4.52
CA LYS A 72 12.33 8.71 -5.91
C LYS A 72 13.81 8.64 -6.27
N LEU A 73 14.11 8.57 -7.57
CA LEU A 73 15.42 8.99 -8.10
C LEU A 73 15.40 10.51 -8.42
N PRO A 74 16.55 11.16 -8.69
CA PRO A 74 16.62 12.62 -8.83
C PRO A 74 15.70 13.22 -9.90
N THR A 75 15.59 12.54 -11.04
CA THR A 75 14.85 13.00 -12.25
C THR A 75 13.45 12.40 -12.35
N GLU A 76 13.19 11.28 -11.66
CA GLU A 76 11.97 10.48 -11.80
C GLU A 76 10.77 11.09 -11.07
N ASP A 77 9.58 10.48 -11.21
CA ASP A 77 8.34 10.92 -10.56
C ASP A 77 7.79 10.01 -9.44
N LEU A 78 6.57 10.29 -8.94
CA LEU A 78 5.98 9.61 -7.78
C LEU A 78 5.32 8.25 -8.11
N ASP A 79 5.25 7.93 -9.40
CA ASP A 79 4.90 6.63 -9.97
C ASP A 79 6.11 5.67 -9.99
N LEU A 80 7.32 6.18 -10.18
CA LEU A 80 8.57 5.42 -10.28
C LEU A 80 9.37 5.42 -8.97
N LEU A 81 8.75 4.87 -7.92
CA LEU A 81 9.36 4.73 -6.59
C LEU A 81 10.16 3.42 -6.45
N ILE A 82 11.45 3.55 -6.13
CA ILE A 82 12.33 2.42 -5.80
C ILE A 82 12.12 2.03 -4.34
N SER A 83 11.83 0.76 -4.07
CA SER A 83 11.82 0.22 -2.71
C SER A 83 13.25 -0.09 -2.28
N ILE A 84 13.67 0.35 -1.10
CA ILE A 84 14.99 0.05 -0.54
C ILE A 84 14.83 -0.98 0.57
N LYS A 85 15.65 -2.04 0.53
CA LYS A 85 15.64 -3.19 1.44
C LYS A 85 17.03 -3.66 1.86
N SER A 86 18.10 -3.11 1.30
CA SER A 86 19.49 -3.47 1.59
C SER A 86 20.41 -2.25 1.61
N ASP A 87 21.60 -2.42 2.21
CA ASP A 87 22.65 -1.40 2.23
C ASP A 87 23.18 -1.08 0.82
N ASP A 88 23.18 -2.04 -0.11
CA ASP A 88 23.69 -1.82 -1.47
C ASP A 88 22.67 -1.08 -2.34
N GLU A 89 21.37 -1.35 -2.18
CA GLU A 89 20.30 -0.52 -2.76
C GLU A 89 20.34 0.90 -2.20
N LEU A 90 20.60 1.06 -0.90
CA LEU A 90 20.74 2.38 -0.27
C LEU A 90 21.91 3.16 -0.87
N LYS A 91 23.12 2.58 -0.94
CA LYS A 91 24.30 3.20 -1.56
C LYS A 91 24.04 3.59 -3.01
N SER A 92 23.45 2.70 -3.81
CA SER A 92 23.13 2.97 -5.22
C SER A 92 22.24 4.21 -5.39
N VAL A 93 21.22 4.37 -4.54
CA VAL A 93 20.38 5.58 -4.54
C VAL A 93 21.18 6.81 -4.10
N ILE A 94 22.07 6.70 -3.10
CA ILE A 94 22.94 7.81 -2.66
C ILE A 94 23.85 8.27 -3.79
N ASP A 95 24.54 7.34 -4.46
CA ASP A 95 25.47 7.63 -5.56
C ASP A 95 24.75 8.25 -6.77
N GLU A 96 23.51 7.85 -7.05
CA GLU A 96 22.67 8.46 -8.09
C GLU A 96 22.34 9.92 -7.78
N TYR A 97 22.00 10.21 -6.51
CA TYR A 97 21.78 11.58 -6.05
C TYR A 97 23.06 12.41 -6.04
N ASP A 98 24.19 11.86 -5.59
CA ASP A 98 25.47 12.59 -5.57
C ASP A 98 25.99 12.88 -6.98
N ARG A 99 25.73 12.00 -7.95
CA ARG A 99 26.03 12.24 -9.38
C ARG A 99 25.15 13.30 -10.01
N ALA A 100 23.87 13.38 -9.64
CA ALA A 100 22.92 14.35 -10.19
C ALA A 100 23.03 15.73 -9.52
N SER A 101 23.12 15.78 -8.19
CA SER A 101 23.28 17.01 -7.40
C SER A 101 23.68 16.67 -5.94
N PRO A 102 24.94 16.86 -5.53
CA PRO A 102 25.45 16.42 -4.21
C PRO A 102 24.93 17.21 -2.99
N GLU A 103 24.09 18.23 -3.22
CA GLU A 103 23.36 18.96 -2.16
C GLU A 103 21.84 18.67 -2.17
N ALA A 104 21.35 17.91 -3.14
CA ALA A 104 19.94 17.53 -3.21
C ALA A 104 19.53 16.62 -2.03
N LYS A 105 18.24 16.67 -1.69
CA LYS A 105 17.65 15.82 -0.65
C LYS A 105 17.04 14.60 -1.31
N ILE A 106 17.40 13.40 -0.83
CA ILE A 106 16.71 12.17 -1.26
C ILE A 106 15.23 12.30 -0.90
N ARG A 107 14.34 12.12 -1.87
CA ARG A 107 12.89 12.23 -1.67
C ARG A 107 12.32 10.86 -1.33
N ALA A 108 12.06 10.64 -0.05
CA ALA A 108 11.57 9.38 0.50
C ALA A 108 10.07 9.43 0.81
N LEU A 109 9.41 8.29 0.69
CA LEU A 109 8.05 8.03 1.15
C LEU A 109 8.08 6.80 2.05
N LEU A 110 7.51 6.94 3.24
CA LEU A 110 7.42 5.86 4.22
C LEU A 110 5.99 5.32 4.26
N PHE A 111 5.88 3.99 4.21
CA PHE A 111 4.60 3.28 4.23
C PHE A 111 4.55 2.37 5.46
N PRO A 112 3.48 2.39 6.29
CA PRO A 112 3.40 1.50 7.44
C PRO A 112 3.46 0.02 7.02
N ILE A 113 4.37 -0.74 7.64
CA ILE A 113 4.42 -2.19 7.44
C ILE A 113 3.14 -2.77 8.02
N LYS A 114 2.30 -3.36 7.16
CA LYS A 114 1.13 -4.10 7.63
C LYS A 114 1.63 -5.35 8.34
N PRO A 115 1.32 -5.57 9.63
CA PRO A 115 1.69 -6.83 10.29
C PRO A 115 1.04 -7.97 9.52
N ALA A 116 1.85 -8.96 9.11
CA ALA A 116 1.35 -10.13 8.43
C ALA A 116 0.27 -10.77 9.31
N LYS A 117 -0.93 -11.00 8.75
CA LYS A 117 -1.98 -11.74 9.44
C LYS A 117 -1.40 -13.11 9.77
N LYS A 118 -1.13 -13.38 11.05
CA LYS A 118 -0.81 -14.73 11.51
C LYS A 118 -2.00 -15.60 11.13
N VAL A 119 -1.80 -16.51 10.18
CA VAL A 119 -2.80 -17.52 9.84
C VAL A 119 -2.96 -18.37 11.09
N SER A 120 -4.04 -18.14 11.83
CA SER A 120 -4.41 -18.98 12.95
C SER A 120 -4.63 -20.38 12.41
N VAL A 121 -3.70 -21.29 12.73
CA VAL A 121 -3.82 -22.71 12.41
C VAL A 121 -5.19 -23.16 12.91
N PRO A 122 -6.06 -23.72 12.04
CA PRO A 122 -7.30 -24.30 12.52
C PRO A 122 -6.93 -25.44 13.47
N SER A 123 -7.31 -25.30 14.74
CA SER A 123 -7.15 -26.37 15.72
C SER A 123 -8.01 -27.55 15.26
N SER A 124 -7.37 -28.57 14.68
CA SER A 124 -8.05 -29.80 14.29
C SER A 124 -8.68 -30.45 15.53
N PRO A 125 -10.01 -30.60 15.61
CA PRO A 125 -10.58 -31.52 16.59
C PRO A 125 -10.13 -32.94 16.24
N MET A 126 -9.92 -33.75 17.28
CA MET A 126 -9.25 -35.05 17.16
C MET A 126 -10.04 -36.06 16.31
N SER A 127 -9.31 -37.06 15.81
CA SER A 127 -9.85 -38.25 15.14
C SER A 127 -10.93 -38.95 15.97
N CYS A 128 -12.17 -38.97 15.48
CA CYS A 128 -13.23 -39.81 16.02
C CYS A 128 -13.12 -41.24 15.46
N PHE A 129 -12.19 -42.03 16.01
CA PHE A 129 -12.13 -43.47 15.82
C PHE A 129 -12.52 -44.16 17.12
N ASP A 130 -13.76 -44.67 17.19
CA ASP A 130 -14.18 -45.64 18.19
C ASP A 130 -15.25 -46.56 17.60
N PHE A 131 -14.92 -47.84 17.50
CA PHE A 131 -15.85 -48.92 17.15
C PHE A 131 -15.41 -50.16 17.93
N PRO A 132 -16.27 -50.73 18.79
CA PRO A 132 -16.61 -52.14 18.57
C PRO A 132 -18.02 -52.60 19.06
N SER A 133 -18.81 -53.13 18.11
CA SER A 133 -19.52 -54.43 18.22
C SER A 133 -20.71 -54.59 19.23
N PRO A 134 -21.46 -55.73 19.25
CA PRO A 134 -22.19 -56.43 18.17
C PRO A 134 -23.65 -56.86 18.54
N ARG A 135 -24.31 -57.64 17.65
CA ARG A 135 -25.62 -58.36 17.75
C ARG A 135 -26.86 -57.56 17.30
N LYS A 136 -27.91 -58.13 16.68
CA LYS A 136 -28.32 -59.55 16.42
C LYS A 136 -28.98 -59.68 15.01
N GLN A 137 -29.49 -60.86 14.64
CA GLN A 137 -29.54 -61.37 13.25
C GLN A 137 -30.93 -61.96 12.83
N LEU A 138 -31.21 -61.96 11.50
CA LEU A 138 -32.29 -62.64 10.71
C LEU A 138 -33.76 -62.16 10.94
N THR A 139 -34.62 -62.01 9.91
CA THR A 139 -35.21 -63.09 9.07
C THR A 139 -35.69 -62.72 7.62
N VAL A 140 -35.90 -63.78 6.83
CA VAL A 140 -36.38 -63.97 5.41
C VAL A 140 -37.90 -63.76 5.20
N SER A 141 -38.49 -63.37 4.04
CA SER A 141 -37.95 -62.74 2.81
C SER A 141 -38.94 -61.88 1.95
N PRO A 142 -39.79 -62.39 1.00
CA PRO A 142 -39.85 -61.74 -0.34
C PRO A 142 -41.22 -61.26 -0.86
N ASP A 143 -41.17 -60.50 -1.97
CA ASP A 143 -42.10 -60.38 -3.13
C ASP A 143 -42.22 -58.91 -3.62
N ILE A 144 -42.40 -58.53 -4.90
CA ILE A 144 -42.33 -59.17 -6.23
C ILE A 144 -42.18 -58.01 -7.27
N TYR A 145 -41.36 -58.18 -8.33
CA TYR A 145 -41.37 -57.52 -9.68
C TYR A 145 -41.64 -55.98 -9.79
N THR A 146 -40.92 -55.17 -10.57
CA THR A 146 -40.61 -55.34 -12.00
C THR A 146 -39.53 -54.32 -12.45
N ALA A 147 -38.73 -54.67 -13.46
CA ALA A 147 -37.83 -53.77 -14.20
C ALA A 147 -37.78 -54.23 -15.68
N PRO A 148 -37.05 -53.58 -16.59
CA PRO A 148 -36.82 -52.14 -16.82
C PRO A 148 -37.27 -51.73 -18.26
N ALA A 149 -37.03 -50.48 -18.69
CA ALA A 149 -36.96 -50.18 -20.13
C ALA A 149 -35.97 -49.03 -20.43
N CYS A 150 -34.98 -49.31 -21.26
CA CYS A 150 -34.03 -48.34 -21.79
C CYS A 150 -34.51 -47.90 -23.19
N ALA A 151 -34.42 -46.61 -23.52
CA ALA A 151 -34.50 -46.16 -24.91
C ALA A 151 -33.72 -44.85 -25.11
N ALA A 152 -32.57 -44.94 -25.78
CA ALA A 152 -31.90 -43.79 -26.35
C ALA A 152 -32.44 -43.56 -27.77
N TYR A 153 -32.75 -42.31 -28.14
CA TYR A 153 -32.97 -41.92 -29.53
C TYR A 153 -32.30 -40.57 -29.83
N TYR A 154 -31.97 -40.38 -31.10
CA TYR A 154 -30.99 -39.42 -31.60
C TYR A 154 -31.54 -38.01 -31.83
N GLY A 155 -30.69 -37.01 -31.59
CA GLY A 155 -30.33 -36.05 -32.64
C GLY A 155 -30.94 -34.63 -32.63
N PHE A 156 -30.11 -33.70 -33.13
CA PHE A 156 -30.39 -32.32 -33.57
C PHE A 156 -30.61 -31.20 -32.54
N SER A 157 -29.53 -30.42 -32.33
CA SER A 157 -29.61 -28.95 -32.13
C SER A 157 -29.73 -28.26 -33.50
N PRO A 158 -30.30 -27.04 -33.59
CA PRO A 158 -29.39 -25.89 -33.72
C PRO A 158 -29.82 -24.57 -33.02
N ALA A 159 -28.79 -23.75 -32.81
CA ALA A 159 -28.71 -22.35 -32.36
C ALA A 159 -29.95 -21.41 -32.40
N VAL A 160 -30.13 -20.66 -31.31
CA VAL A 160 -30.77 -19.31 -31.31
C VAL A 160 -30.02 -18.35 -30.37
N GLY A 161 -29.51 -17.25 -30.95
CA GLY A 161 -29.29 -15.91 -30.38
C GLY A 161 -28.74 -15.68 -28.96
N TYR A 162 -27.54 -15.11 -28.88
CA TYR A 162 -27.13 -14.24 -27.76
C TYR A 162 -27.50 -12.77 -28.08
N PRO A 163 -28.18 -12.04 -27.19
CA PRO A 163 -28.09 -10.59 -27.14
C PRO A 163 -26.88 -10.16 -26.32
N VAL A 164 -25.97 -9.41 -26.94
CA VAL A 164 -24.98 -8.57 -26.27
C VAL A 164 -25.57 -7.17 -26.21
N ASP A 165 -25.63 -6.54 -25.02
CA ASP A 165 -25.14 -5.16 -24.84
C ASP A 165 -25.37 -4.58 -23.42
N ALA A 166 -24.42 -3.71 -23.05
CA ALA A 166 -24.50 -2.63 -22.05
C ALA A 166 -24.88 -2.94 -20.58
N GLU A 167 -23.87 -3.29 -19.77
CA GLU A 167 -23.91 -2.91 -18.34
C GLU A 167 -23.81 -1.38 -18.19
N VAL A 168 -24.95 -0.74 -17.98
CA VAL A 168 -25.03 0.67 -17.60
C VAL A 168 -24.59 0.83 -16.15
N TYR A 169 -23.41 1.41 -15.92
CA TYR A 169 -22.96 1.80 -14.58
C TYR A 169 -23.86 2.90 -14.00
N HIS A 170 -24.80 2.47 -13.16
CA HIS A 170 -25.77 3.32 -12.50
C HIS A 170 -25.11 4.09 -11.34
N TRP A 171 -24.62 5.31 -11.60
CA TRP A 171 -24.11 6.19 -10.53
C TRP A 171 -25.28 6.72 -9.68
N ASP A 172 -25.39 6.18 -8.47
CA ASP A 172 -26.45 6.54 -7.53
C ASP A 172 -26.33 8.02 -7.08
N LYS A 173 -27.44 8.78 -7.21
CA LYS A 173 -27.53 10.19 -6.82
C LYS A 173 -27.78 10.35 -5.32
N GLY A 174 -26.88 9.81 -4.50
CA GLY A 174 -26.87 9.90 -3.03
C GLY A 174 -26.25 11.19 -2.49
N LYS A 175 -27.10 12.18 -2.20
CA LYS A 175 -26.78 13.52 -1.68
C LYS A 175 -25.88 13.52 -0.41
N SER A 176 -24.86 14.39 -0.38
CA SER A 176 -24.72 15.45 0.65
C SER A 176 -23.48 16.34 0.41
N PRO A 177 -23.65 17.63 0.10
CA PRO A 177 -22.59 18.64 0.24
C PRO A 177 -22.60 19.19 1.67
N TRP A 178 -21.45 19.16 2.36
CA TRP A 178 -21.34 19.89 3.63
C TRP A 178 -21.29 21.40 3.37
N TYR A 179 -22.21 22.11 4.01
CA TYR A 179 -22.41 23.54 3.84
C TYR A 179 -21.27 24.36 4.44
N LEU A 180 -20.88 25.38 3.68
CA LEU A 180 -20.70 26.76 4.13
C LEU A 180 -20.55 26.99 5.65
N HIS A 181 -19.35 27.42 6.08
CA HIS A 181 -19.22 28.32 7.22
C HIS A 181 -18.51 29.59 6.76
N HIS A 182 -19.15 30.73 6.93
CA HIS A 182 -18.70 32.02 6.40
C HIS A 182 -18.41 32.99 7.57
N MET A 183 -17.44 33.89 7.37
CA MET A 183 -17.01 34.95 8.33
C MET A 183 -16.22 34.42 9.56
N HIS A 184 -15.29 35.16 10.17
CA HIS A 184 -15.01 36.60 10.12
C HIS A 184 -13.55 36.97 10.49
N ARG A 185 -12.95 37.94 9.77
CA ARG A 185 -11.85 38.91 10.10
C ARG A 185 -11.01 39.16 8.83
N GLN A 186 -11.07 40.32 8.17
CA GLN A 186 -10.56 41.65 8.58
C GLN A 186 -9.07 41.66 8.97
N THR A 187 -8.23 42.12 8.05
CA THR A 187 -7.34 43.30 8.23
C THR A 187 -6.80 43.77 6.88
N TYR A 188 -7.09 45.03 6.52
CA TYR A 188 -6.35 45.78 5.51
C TYR A 188 -5.17 46.49 6.19
N PHE A 189 -3.95 46.22 5.74
CA PHE A 189 -2.73 47.02 5.94
C PHE A 189 -1.78 46.60 4.81
N GLY A 190 -1.08 47.47 4.09
CA GLY A 190 -1.07 48.93 4.07
C GLY A 190 0.10 49.35 3.19
N LEU A 191 -0.15 50.09 2.09
CA LEU A 191 0.92 50.60 1.23
C LEU A 191 1.71 51.65 2.01
N HIS A 192 3.02 51.43 2.18
CA HIS A 192 3.93 52.42 2.75
C HIS A 192 4.92 52.85 1.66
N CYS A 193 4.81 54.10 1.24
CA CYS A 193 5.82 54.78 0.44
C CYS A 193 6.94 55.27 1.36
N TYR A 194 8.18 55.23 0.85
CA TYR A 194 9.25 56.17 1.14
C TYR A 194 10.21 56.19 -0.07
#